data_AF-A0A4U6BEN9-F1
#
_entry.id   AF-A0A4U6BEN9-F1
#
_cell.length_a   1.000
_cell.length_b   1.000
_cell.length_c   1.000
_cell.angle_alpha   90.00
_cell.angle_beta   90.00
_cell.angle_gamma   90.00
#
_symmetry.space_group_name_H-M   'P 1'
#
loop_
_entity.id
_entity.type
_entity.pdbx_description
1 polymer ?
#
loop_
_entity_poly.entity_id
_entity_poly.type
_entity_poly.pdbx_seq_one_letter_code
_entity_poly.pdbx_strand_id
1 'polypeptide(L)'
;MSLKMTATGVQKLAEGIWRLDMPPHQVRLLGNPPSAMGERSILLLREGKYEPAAGTLEFDIGDASALNVGTQQETIVLLSTAEVSLVRREIEKPMDGYSISMPTGDREFLQLVQSKLPDPMQRAAAQLLEGVRKRYPGELKRGQSRNFSETPDNFWYVIVQPRAEELSVTVRGTVDHFSRVSKLEIKDDRGNTRFKVRGPNDVEAALELIFHARRR
;
A
#
# COMPACT_ATOMS: atom_id res chain seq x y z
N MET A 1 -18.43 12.51 1.39
CA MET A 1 -19.23 11.60 0.56
C MET A 1 -18.46 10.30 0.49
N SER A 2 -18.95 9.26 1.13
CA SER A 2 -18.31 7.96 1.11
C SER A 2 -18.77 7.17 -0.12
N LEU A 3 -17.86 6.42 -0.73
CA LEU A 3 -18.11 5.76 -2.01
C LEU A 3 -18.75 4.40 -1.72
N LYS A 4 -19.99 4.22 -2.16
CA LYS A 4 -20.73 2.96 -1.99
C LYS A 4 -20.42 2.00 -3.12
N MET A 5 -20.31 0.71 -2.79
CA MET A 5 -20.17 -0.35 -3.77
C MET A 5 -21.30 -1.36 -3.61
N THR A 6 -21.78 -1.88 -4.75
CA THR A 6 -22.78 -2.93 -4.81
C THR A 6 -22.17 -4.16 -5.47
N ALA A 7 -22.04 -5.24 -4.72
CA ALA A 7 -21.62 -6.52 -5.26
C ALA A 7 -22.85 -7.34 -5.71
N THR A 8 -22.70 -8.05 -6.82
CA THR A 8 -23.73 -8.89 -7.45
C THR A 8 -23.35 -10.37 -7.37
N GLY A 9 -24.31 -11.27 -7.60
CA GLY A 9 -24.06 -12.72 -7.52
C GLY A 9 -23.81 -13.20 -6.10
N VAL A 10 -24.39 -12.50 -5.12
CA VAL A 10 -24.16 -12.76 -3.71
C VAL A 10 -25.00 -13.94 -3.24
N GLN A 11 -24.34 -14.99 -2.76
CA GLN A 11 -24.94 -16.14 -2.12
C GLN A 11 -24.62 -16.14 -0.63
N LYS A 12 -25.66 -16.12 0.21
CA LYS A 12 -25.51 -16.32 1.65
C LYS A 12 -25.04 -17.75 1.94
N LEU A 13 -23.89 -17.89 2.61
CA LEU A 13 -23.37 -19.17 3.09
C LEU A 13 -23.78 -19.41 4.55
N ALA A 14 -23.67 -18.37 5.37
CA ALA A 14 -24.10 -18.36 6.76
C ALA A 14 -24.53 -16.93 7.17
N GLU A 15 -24.96 -16.74 8.40
CA GLU A 15 -25.18 -15.40 8.94
C GLU A 15 -23.85 -14.64 9.02
N GLY A 16 -23.81 -13.43 8.44
CA GLY A 16 -22.58 -12.64 8.32
C GLY A 16 -21.53 -13.22 7.37
N ILE A 17 -21.83 -14.27 6.60
CA ILE A 17 -20.89 -14.88 5.64
C ILE A 17 -21.55 -15.01 4.28
N TRP A 18 -20.95 -14.37 3.28
CA TRP A 18 -21.43 -14.40 1.91
C TRP A 18 -20.34 -14.84 0.95
N ARG A 19 -20.76 -15.47 -0.14
CA ARG A 19 -19.96 -15.69 -1.34
C ARG A 19 -20.41 -14.71 -2.40
N LEU A 20 -19.49 -14.13 -3.16
CA LEU A 20 -19.82 -13.30 -4.32
C LEU A 20 -18.75 -13.38 -5.40
N ASP A 21 -19.13 -12.95 -6.60
CA ASP A 21 -18.22 -12.85 -7.74
C ASP A 21 -17.55 -11.47 -7.74
N MET A 22 -16.28 -11.45 -7.35
CA MET A 22 -15.45 -10.26 -7.36
C MET A 22 -14.03 -10.63 -7.75
N PRO A 23 -13.59 -10.24 -8.96
CA PRO A 23 -12.26 -10.54 -9.45
C PRO A 23 -11.15 -10.00 -8.52
N PRO A 24 -9.97 -10.64 -8.49
CA PRO A 24 -8.84 -10.25 -7.65
C PRO A 24 -8.42 -8.78 -7.81
N HIS A 25 -8.58 -8.20 -9.00
CA HIS A 25 -8.24 -6.80 -9.24
C HIS A 25 -9.22 -5.83 -8.56
N GLN A 26 -10.49 -6.20 -8.39
CA GLN A 26 -11.48 -5.39 -7.67
C GLN A 26 -11.27 -5.51 -6.15
N VAL A 27 -10.98 -6.70 -5.65
CA VAL A 27 -10.68 -6.91 -4.21
C VAL A 27 -9.49 -6.06 -3.77
N ARG A 28 -8.45 -5.93 -4.63
CA ARG A 28 -7.29 -5.06 -4.37
C ARG A 28 -7.64 -3.57 -4.26
N LEU A 29 -8.79 -3.13 -4.79
CA LEU A 29 -9.25 -1.75 -4.62
C LEU A 29 -9.80 -1.50 -3.21
N LEU A 30 -10.19 -2.56 -2.50
CA LEU A 30 -10.81 -2.52 -1.16
C LEU A 30 -9.78 -2.73 -0.03
N GLY A 31 -8.49 -2.73 -0.37
CA GLY A 31 -7.41 -2.87 0.59
C GLY A 31 -6.26 -3.71 0.05
N ASN A 32 -5.13 -3.63 0.75
CA ASN A 32 -3.96 -4.45 0.48
C ASN A 32 -3.93 -5.57 1.52
N PRO A 33 -4.34 -6.80 1.16
CA PRO A 33 -4.34 -7.89 2.10
C PRO A 33 -2.91 -8.23 2.53
N PRO A 34 -2.71 -8.69 3.77
CA PRO A 34 -1.41 -9.18 4.25
C PRO A 34 -0.95 -10.46 3.50
N SER A 35 -1.86 -11.14 2.79
CA SER A 35 -1.57 -12.34 2.02
C SER A 35 -2.28 -12.36 0.66
N ALA A 36 -1.66 -13.04 -0.29
CA ALA A 36 -2.25 -13.38 -1.59
C ALA A 36 -2.00 -14.86 -1.87
N MET A 37 -2.73 -15.72 -1.16
CA MET A 37 -2.56 -17.17 -1.22
C MET A 37 -3.89 -17.87 -1.52
N GLY A 38 -3.81 -18.98 -2.26
CA GLY A 38 -4.97 -19.80 -2.58
C GLY A 38 -5.86 -19.22 -3.68
N GLU A 39 -7.00 -19.88 -3.89
CA GLU A 39 -7.88 -19.60 -5.02
C GLU A 39 -8.88 -18.47 -4.74
N ARG A 40 -9.29 -18.30 -3.49
CA ARG A 40 -10.39 -17.40 -3.09
C ARG A 40 -9.89 -16.14 -2.41
N SER A 41 -10.53 -15.02 -2.71
CA SER A 41 -10.31 -13.80 -1.95
C SER A 41 -11.15 -13.79 -0.68
N ILE A 42 -10.69 -13.05 0.34
CA ILE A 42 -11.40 -12.88 1.61
C ILE A 42 -11.53 -11.39 1.89
N LEU A 43 -12.77 -10.93 2.10
CA LEU A 43 -13.11 -9.56 2.45
C LEU A 43 -13.71 -9.54 3.86
N LEU A 44 -13.29 -8.58 4.68
CA LEU A 44 -13.92 -8.25 5.94
C LEU A 44 -14.75 -6.98 5.76
N LEU A 45 -16.02 -7.01 6.14
CA LEU A 45 -16.90 -5.85 6.18
C LEU A 45 -17.23 -5.50 7.62
N ARG A 46 -17.24 -4.21 7.94
CA ARG A 46 -17.81 -3.72 9.21
C ARG A 46 -19.32 -3.65 9.13
N GLU A 47 -19.82 -3.06 8.05
CA GLU A 47 -21.23 -2.89 7.79
C GLU A 47 -21.55 -3.26 6.35
N GLY A 48 -22.74 -3.82 6.13
CA GLY A 48 -23.21 -4.17 4.80
C GLY A 48 -24.69 -4.55 4.83
N LYS A 49 -25.39 -4.23 3.74
CA LYS A 49 -26.80 -4.55 3.55
C LYS A 49 -26.94 -5.63 2.49
N TYR A 50 -27.30 -6.83 2.92
CA TYR A 50 -27.61 -7.95 2.02
C TYR A 50 -29.08 -7.94 1.62
N GLU A 51 -29.36 -7.99 0.33
CA GLU A 51 -30.72 -8.08 -0.21
C GLU A 51 -30.92 -9.44 -0.92
N PRO A 52 -31.59 -10.41 -0.27
CA PRO A 52 -31.72 -11.77 -0.81
C PRO A 52 -32.48 -11.84 -2.13
N ALA A 53 -33.47 -10.96 -2.32
CA ALA A 53 -34.29 -10.95 -3.54
C ALA A 53 -33.51 -10.50 -4.78
N ALA A 54 -32.55 -9.60 -4.60
CA ALA A 54 -31.69 -9.08 -5.67
C ALA A 54 -30.37 -9.86 -5.80
N GLY A 55 -30.00 -10.65 -4.78
CA GLY A 55 -28.69 -11.33 -4.74
C GLY A 55 -27.54 -10.31 -4.67
N THR A 56 -27.73 -9.22 -3.93
CA THR A 56 -26.79 -8.11 -3.85
C THR A 56 -26.34 -7.81 -2.42
N LEU A 57 -25.12 -7.29 -2.30
CA LEU A 57 -24.55 -6.80 -1.04
C LEU A 57 -24.04 -5.38 -1.26
N GLU A 58 -24.64 -4.43 -0.55
CA GLU A 58 -24.25 -3.01 -0.59
C GLU A 58 -23.41 -2.69 0.66
N PHE A 59 -22.27 -2.03 0.47
CA PHE A 59 -21.40 -1.60 1.56
C PHE A 59 -20.57 -0.38 1.17
N ASP A 60 -20.01 0.29 2.18
CA ASP A 60 -19.07 1.37 1.98
C ASP A 60 -17.66 0.82 1.72
N ILE A 61 -16.94 1.39 0.75
CA ILE A 61 -15.55 1.00 0.51
C ILE A 61 -14.68 1.24 1.75
N GLY A 62 -14.98 2.27 2.55
CA GLY A 62 -14.26 2.55 3.80
C GLY A 62 -14.47 1.51 4.90
N ASP A 63 -15.53 0.72 4.81
CA ASP A 63 -15.88 -0.33 5.77
C ASP A 63 -15.44 -1.73 5.32
N ALA A 64 -14.84 -1.82 4.13
CA ALA A 64 -14.30 -3.03 3.57
C ALA A 64 -12.77 -3.11 3.77
N SER A 65 -12.29 -4.31 4.07
CA SER A 65 -10.86 -4.61 4.13
C SER A 65 -10.59 -5.97 3.53
N ALA A 66 -9.75 -6.01 2.50
CA ALA A 66 -9.26 -7.27 1.94
C ALA A 66 -8.30 -7.95 2.95
N LEU A 67 -8.62 -9.18 3.36
CA LEU A 67 -7.75 -10.01 4.21
C LEU A 67 -6.88 -10.96 3.38
N ASN A 68 -7.37 -11.40 2.22
CA ASN A 68 -6.63 -12.22 1.27
C ASN A 68 -7.11 -11.90 -0.15
N VAL A 69 -6.19 -11.93 -1.12
CA VAL A 69 -6.56 -11.88 -2.55
C VAL A 69 -6.17 -13.19 -3.22
N GLY A 70 -7.18 -13.93 -3.66
CA GLY A 70 -7.02 -15.19 -4.39
C GLY A 70 -6.71 -14.98 -5.87
N THR A 71 -6.70 -16.08 -6.62
CA THR A 71 -6.47 -16.11 -8.07
C THR A 71 -7.75 -16.20 -8.90
N GLN A 72 -8.86 -16.67 -8.31
CA GLN A 72 -10.15 -16.83 -8.98
C GLN A 72 -11.08 -15.66 -8.67
N GLN A 73 -12.24 -15.62 -9.35
CA GLN A 73 -13.25 -14.57 -9.20
C GLN A 73 -14.12 -14.74 -7.95
N GLU A 74 -13.94 -15.83 -7.19
CA GLU A 74 -14.73 -16.12 -6.00
C GLU A 74 -14.16 -15.38 -4.78
N THR A 75 -15.00 -14.59 -4.12
CA THR A 75 -14.67 -13.87 -2.89
C THR A 75 -15.61 -14.28 -1.75
N ILE A 76 -15.03 -14.56 -0.58
CA ILE A 76 -15.77 -14.79 0.66
C ILE A 76 -15.77 -13.49 1.46
N VAL A 77 -16.95 -13.06 1.88
CA VAL A 77 -17.16 -11.87 2.70
C VAL A 77 -17.54 -12.29 4.11
N LEU A 78 -16.89 -11.69 5.10
CA LEU A 78 -17.15 -11.87 6.52
C LEU A 78 -17.62 -10.55 7.12
N LEU A 79 -18.76 -10.56 7.82
CA LEU A 79 -19.20 -9.43 8.63
C LEU A 79 -18.49 -9.47 9.99
N SER A 80 -17.82 -8.38 10.35
CA SER A 80 -17.22 -8.22 11.66
C SER A 80 -18.31 -7.86 12.67
N THR A 81 -18.72 -8.82 13.48
CA THR A 81 -19.74 -8.63 14.53
C THR A 81 -19.16 -8.12 15.86
N ALA A 82 -17.85 -7.87 15.92
CA ALA A 82 -17.21 -7.28 17.08
C ALA A 82 -16.94 -5.80 16.81
N GLU A 83 -17.28 -4.94 17.78
CA GLU A 83 -16.66 -3.62 17.91
C GLU A 83 -15.14 -3.80 18.06
N VAL A 84 -14.44 -3.99 16.94
CA VAL A 84 -13.00 -3.83 16.89
C VAL A 84 -12.78 -2.32 16.88
N SER A 85 -12.94 -1.74 18.06
CA SER A 85 -12.45 -0.42 18.39
C SER A 85 -10.97 -0.39 18.00
N LEU A 86 -10.66 0.22 16.87
CA LEU A 86 -9.31 0.65 16.55
C LEU A 86 -8.95 1.74 17.56
N VAL A 87 -8.57 1.31 18.75
CA VAL A 87 -7.94 2.17 19.74
C VAL A 87 -6.60 2.57 19.14
N ARG A 88 -6.58 3.74 18.49
CA ARG A 88 -5.41 4.60 18.39
C ARG A 88 -4.95 4.86 19.83
N ARG A 89 -4.01 4.06 20.34
CA ARG A 89 -3.26 4.40 21.54
C ARG A 89 -1.93 4.97 21.11
N GLU A 90 -1.72 6.21 21.54
CA GLU A 90 -0.44 6.87 21.56
C GLU A 90 0.60 6.05 22.35
N ILE A 91 1.85 6.35 22.02
CA ILE A 91 3.07 5.59 22.26
C ILE A 91 3.37 5.43 23.76
N GLU A 92 3.51 4.19 24.23
CA GLU A 92 4.51 3.82 25.26
C GLU A 92 5.08 2.41 24.93
N LYS A 93 6.40 2.27 24.96
CA LYS A 93 7.18 1.05 24.65
C LYS A 93 6.99 -0.05 25.72
N PRO A 94 7.65 -1.23 25.59
CA PRO A 94 7.45 -2.28 24.60
C PRO A 94 6.99 -3.57 25.31
N MET A 95 6.00 -4.28 24.78
CA MET A 95 5.77 -5.68 25.15
C MET A 95 5.70 -6.55 23.90
N ASP A 96 6.54 -7.57 23.95
CA ASP A 96 6.72 -8.62 22.96
C ASP A 96 5.39 -9.22 22.48
N GLY A 97 5.31 -9.54 21.19
CA GLY A 97 4.48 -10.66 20.74
C GLY A 97 3.38 -10.38 19.72
N TYR A 98 3.19 -9.16 19.22
CA TYR A 98 2.38 -8.93 18.03
C TYR A 98 3.15 -8.09 17.01
N SER A 99 3.99 -8.77 16.22
CA SER A 99 4.53 -8.19 15.00
C SER A 99 3.37 -7.91 14.05
N ILE A 100 2.96 -6.65 13.94
CA ILE A 100 2.28 -6.17 12.73
C ILE A 100 3.28 -6.47 11.62
N SER A 101 3.05 -7.57 10.90
CA SER A 101 3.96 -8.07 9.88
C SER A 101 4.09 -6.99 8.82
N MET A 102 5.20 -6.25 8.87
CA MET A 102 5.59 -5.31 7.82
C MET A 102 5.48 -6.01 6.47
N PRO A 103 4.91 -5.36 5.43
CA PRO A 103 4.81 -5.97 4.12
C PRO A 103 6.17 -6.50 3.64
N THR A 104 6.17 -7.60 2.90
CA THR A 104 7.39 -8.39 2.66
C THR A 104 8.44 -7.54 1.95
N GLY A 105 8.05 -6.79 0.92
CA GLY A 105 9.04 -6.01 0.17
C GLY A 105 9.46 -4.70 0.86
N ASP A 106 8.63 -4.14 1.74
CA ASP A 106 9.02 -3.03 2.63
C ASP A 106 10.14 -3.48 3.58
N ARG A 107 9.98 -4.67 4.18
CA ARG A 107 11.00 -5.29 5.04
C ARG A 107 12.29 -5.58 4.26
N GLU A 108 12.17 -6.15 3.06
CA GLU A 108 13.35 -6.43 2.22
C GLU A 108 14.11 -5.16 1.83
N PHE A 109 13.39 -4.07 1.54
CA PHE A 109 14.00 -2.77 1.27
C PHE A 109 14.79 -2.26 2.48
N LEU A 110 14.18 -2.25 3.67
CA LEU A 110 14.84 -1.76 4.88
C LEU A 110 16.05 -2.64 5.27
N GLN A 111 15.94 -3.96 5.16
CA GLN A 111 17.07 -4.87 5.39
C GLN A 111 18.22 -4.62 4.41
N LEU A 112 17.90 -4.39 3.13
CA LEU A 112 18.92 -4.09 2.13
C LEU A 112 19.63 -2.76 2.45
N VAL A 113 18.87 -1.73 2.80
CA VAL A 113 19.42 -0.42 3.21
C VAL A 113 20.31 -0.58 4.44
N GLN A 114 19.84 -1.28 5.48
CA GLN A 114 20.60 -1.52 6.70
C GLN A 114 21.93 -2.25 6.43
N SER A 115 21.94 -3.18 5.47
CA SER A 115 23.16 -3.93 5.13
C SER A 115 24.13 -3.20 4.19
N LYS A 116 23.73 -2.07 3.56
CA LYS A 116 24.50 -1.45 2.47
C LYS A 116 24.72 0.06 2.58
N LEU A 117 23.97 0.76 3.42
CA LEU A 117 24.03 2.22 3.54
C LEU A 117 24.40 2.63 4.99
N PRO A 118 25.02 3.81 5.18
CA PRO A 118 25.36 4.31 6.50
C PRO A 118 24.12 4.72 7.31
N ASP A 119 24.24 4.82 8.64
CA ASP A 119 23.13 5.09 9.56
C ASP A 119 22.24 6.30 9.20
N PRO A 120 22.78 7.45 8.73
CA PRO A 120 21.93 8.57 8.32
C PRO A 120 20.98 8.19 7.18
N MET A 121 21.46 7.37 6.24
CA MET A 121 20.66 6.89 5.12
C MET A 121 19.69 5.78 5.51
N GLN A 122 20.03 4.96 6.49
CA GLN A 122 19.09 3.99 7.06
C GLN A 122 17.89 4.71 7.69
N ARG A 123 18.16 5.76 8.46
CA ARG A 123 17.11 6.62 9.02
C ARG A 123 16.29 7.31 7.91
N ALA A 124 16.95 7.88 6.91
CA ALA A 124 16.28 8.55 5.80
C ALA A 124 15.36 7.60 5.02
N ALA A 125 15.82 6.38 4.73
CA ALA A 125 15.03 5.36 4.03
C ALA A 125 13.81 4.91 4.85
N ALA A 126 13.99 4.70 6.17
CA ALA A 126 12.90 4.35 7.07
C ALA A 126 11.86 5.47 7.15
N GLN A 127 12.29 6.72 7.33
CA GLN A 127 11.40 7.88 7.38
C GLN A 127 10.67 8.11 6.05
N LEU A 128 11.35 7.94 4.92
CA LEU A 128 10.76 8.04 3.59
C LEU A 128 9.66 6.98 3.42
N LEU A 129 9.97 5.71 3.71
CA LEU A 129 9.01 4.62 3.57
C LEU A 129 7.82 4.81 4.53
N GLU A 130 8.07 5.15 5.78
CA GLU A 130 7.02 5.44 6.77
C GLU A 130 6.13 6.60 6.31
N GLY A 131 6.72 7.68 5.80
CA GLY A 131 6.00 8.82 5.25
C GLY A 131 5.09 8.44 4.08
N VAL A 132 5.59 7.61 3.16
CA VAL A 132 4.77 7.07 2.06
C VAL A 132 3.62 6.24 2.60
N ARG A 133 3.88 5.31 3.52
CA ARG A 133 2.87 4.39 4.08
C ARG A 133 1.80 5.09 4.92
N LYS A 134 2.14 6.21 5.57
CA LYS A 134 1.17 7.06 6.27
C LYS A 134 0.07 7.60 5.36
N ARG A 135 0.40 7.89 4.10
CA ARG A 135 -0.54 8.48 3.13
C ARG A 135 -1.09 7.46 2.14
N TYR A 136 -0.27 6.49 1.73
CA TYR A 136 -0.59 5.51 0.71
C TYR A 136 -0.35 4.10 1.25
N PRO A 137 -1.42 3.35 1.57
CA PRO A 137 -1.28 1.95 1.89
C PRO A 137 -0.79 1.21 0.63
N GLY A 138 0.11 0.26 0.81
CA GLY A 138 0.79 -0.42 -0.28
C GLY A 138 1.97 -1.23 0.24
N GLU A 139 2.72 -1.80 -0.69
CA GLU A 139 4.03 -2.36 -0.39
C GLU A 139 4.99 -2.11 -1.54
N LEU A 140 6.28 -2.13 -1.21
CA LEU A 140 7.31 -2.23 -2.22
C LEU A 140 7.32 -3.65 -2.79
N LYS A 141 7.47 -3.77 -4.10
CA LYS A 141 7.78 -5.02 -4.77
C LYS A 141 9.23 -4.99 -5.20
N ARG A 142 10.01 -5.98 -4.77
CA ARG A 142 11.41 -6.12 -5.18
C ARG A 142 11.51 -6.47 -6.66
N GLY A 143 12.29 -5.67 -7.37
CA GLY A 143 12.71 -5.92 -8.74
C GLY A 143 14.16 -6.38 -8.82
N GLN A 144 14.71 -6.32 -10.04
CA GLN A 144 16.13 -6.61 -10.29
C GLN A 144 17.03 -5.46 -9.80
N SER A 145 18.30 -5.75 -9.53
CA SER A 145 19.35 -4.75 -9.27
C SER A 145 19.05 -3.73 -8.14
N ARG A 146 18.54 -4.20 -6.99
CA ARG A 146 18.22 -3.37 -5.80
C ARG A 146 17.12 -2.32 -6.02
N ASN A 147 16.28 -2.55 -7.04
CA ASN A 147 15.12 -1.74 -7.33
C ASN A 147 13.89 -2.25 -6.56
N PHE A 148 13.08 -1.33 -6.06
CA PHE A 148 11.82 -1.58 -5.38
C PHE A 148 10.76 -0.65 -5.95
N SER A 149 9.69 -1.23 -6.50
CA SER A 149 8.60 -0.49 -7.12
C SER A 149 7.35 -0.55 -6.26
N GLU A 150 6.63 0.55 -6.12
CA GLU A 150 5.37 0.56 -5.39
C GLU A 150 4.33 -0.36 -6.04
N THR A 151 3.59 -1.09 -5.23
CA THR A 151 2.45 -1.91 -5.67
C THR A 151 1.22 -1.47 -4.87
N PRO A 152 0.04 -1.33 -5.52
CA PRO A 152 -0.31 -1.79 -6.88
C PRO A 152 -0.10 -0.78 -8.02
N ASP A 153 0.04 0.51 -7.74
CA ASP A 153 -0.02 1.54 -8.80
C ASP A 153 1.35 1.82 -9.44
N ASN A 154 2.48 1.48 -8.81
CA ASN A 154 3.82 1.74 -9.37
C ASN A 154 4.00 3.20 -9.81
N PHE A 155 3.50 4.13 -9.00
CA PHE A 155 3.63 5.57 -9.22
C PHE A 155 4.99 6.10 -8.75
N TRP A 156 5.71 5.32 -7.93
CA TRP A 156 7.09 5.57 -7.56
C TRP A 156 7.88 4.27 -7.47
N TYR A 157 9.19 4.36 -7.65
CA TYR A 157 10.14 3.28 -7.35
C TYR A 157 11.45 3.87 -6.81
N VAL A 158 12.19 3.04 -6.09
CA VAL A 158 13.45 3.40 -5.44
C VAL A 158 14.52 2.37 -5.71
N ILE A 159 15.72 2.84 -6.01
CA ILE A 159 16.91 2.02 -6.20
C ILE A 159 17.91 2.37 -5.10
N VAL A 160 18.37 1.37 -4.35
CA VAL A 160 19.45 1.53 -3.36
C VAL A 160 20.79 1.64 -4.10
N GLN A 161 21.55 2.70 -3.85
CA GLN A 161 22.83 2.97 -4.51
C GLN A 161 24.01 3.01 -3.51
N PRO A 162 24.55 1.84 -3.10
CA PRO A 162 25.57 1.77 -2.03
C PRO A 162 26.85 2.55 -2.31
N ARG A 163 27.31 2.60 -3.57
CA ARG A 163 28.56 3.29 -3.93
C ARG A 163 28.47 4.81 -3.79
N ALA A 164 27.28 5.37 -3.93
CA ALA A 164 27.01 6.80 -3.80
C ALA A 164 26.33 7.13 -2.47
N GLU A 165 26.13 6.12 -1.62
CA GLU A 165 25.47 6.23 -0.32
C GLU A 165 24.13 6.99 -0.38
N GLU A 166 23.32 6.71 -1.39
CA GLU A 166 22.07 7.44 -1.64
C GLU A 166 20.95 6.51 -2.13
N LEU A 167 19.73 7.05 -2.17
CA LEU A 167 18.61 6.43 -2.87
C LEU A 167 18.34 7.19 -4.16
N SER A 168 18.19 6.47 -5.27
CA SER A 168 17.67 7.03 -6.51
C SER A 168 16.18 6.73 -6.61
N VAL A 169 15.36 7.78 -6.47
CA VAL A 169 13.91 7.68 -6.49
C VAL A 169 13.39 8.18 -7.83
N THR A 170 12.43 7.47 -8.42
CA THR A 170 11.74 7.91 -9.62
C THR A 170 10.25 7.92 -9.37
N VAL A 171 9.57 8.98 -9.81
CA VAL A 171 8.13 9.19 -9.66
C VAL A 171 7.49 9.40 -11.02
N ARG A 172 6.24 8.96 -11.18
CA ARG A 172 5.50 9.09 -12.44
C ARG A 172 5.15 10.55 -12.71
N GLY A 173 5.51 11.03 -13.90
CA GLY A 173 5.27 12.40 -14.36
C GLY A 173 6.54 13.04 -14.90
N THR A 174 6.40 13.97 -15.85
CA THR A 174 7.53 14.66 -16.48
C THR A 174 8.16 15.70 -15.56
N VAL A 175 9.41 16.07 -15.80
CA VAL A 175 10.14 17.09 -15.01
C VAL A 175 9.35 18.39 -14.90
N ASP A 176 8.73 18.83 -16.00
CA ASP A 176 7.92 20.05 -16.03
C ASP A 176 6.78 20.05 -15.01
N HIS A 177 6.16 18.89 -14.77
CA HIS A 177 5.10 18.72 -13.77
C HIS A 177 5.59 19.01 -12.35
N PHE A 178 6.86 18.74 -12.06
CA PHE A 178 7.45 18.91 -10.73
C PHE A 178 8.32 20.17 -10.59
N SER A 179 8.63 20.87 -11.68
CA SER A 179 9.50 22.04 -11.71
C SER A 179 9.14 23.14 -10.70
N ARG A 180 7.84 23.28 -10.37
CA ARG A 180 7.32 24.30 -9.43
C ARG A 180 7.28 23.86 -7.97
N VAL A 181 7.41 22.55 -7.71
CA VAL A 181 7.30 21.98 -6.36
C VAL A 181 8.59 21.34 -5.88
N SER A 182 9.57 21.12 -6.77
CA SER A 182 10.81 20.45 -6.40
C SER A 182 11.75 21.34 -5.61
N LYS A 183 12.09 20.90 -4.40
CA LYS A 183 13.24 21.40 -3.62
C LYS A 183 14.50 20.56 -3.82
N LEU A 184 14.41 19.49 -4.62
CA LEU A 184 15.52 18.59 -4.96
C LEU A 184 15.94 18.75 -6.42
N GLU A 185 17.17 18.35 -6.72
CA GLU A 185 17.63 18.23 -8.10
C GLU A 185 16.87 17.10 -8.80
N ILE A 186 16.07 17.45 -9.81
CA ILE A 186 15.26 16.52 -10.60
C ILE A 186 15.82 16.37 -12.01
N LYS A 187 15.69 15.16 -12.58
CA LYS A 187 16.13 14.79 -13.93
C LYS A 187 15.05 13.99 -14.65
N ASP A 188 15.01 14.09 -15.97
CA ASP A 188 14.16 13.22 -16.77
C ASP A 188 14.69 11.79 -16.75
N ASP A 189 13.76 10.85 -16.59
CA ASP A 189 14.00 9.43 -16.67
C ASP A 189 12.91 8.77 -17.52
N ARG A 190 13.05 8.92 -18.85
CA ARG A 190 12.16 8.31 -19.86
C ARG A 190 10.70 8.77 -19.68
N GLY A 191 10.50 10.08 -19.48
CA GLY A 191 9.18 10.67 -19.25
C GLY A 191 8.66 10.56 -17.81
N ASN A 192 9.47 10.00 -16.90
CA ASN A 192 9.28 10.10 -15.46
C ASN A 192 10.30 11.07 -14.85
N THR A 193 10.12 11.41 -13.58
CA THR A 193 11.02 12.33 -12.88
C THR A 193 11.82 11.57 -11.85
N ARG A 194 13.15 11.67 -11.96
CA ARG A 194 14.10 11.05 -11.03
C ARG A 194 14.77 12.11 -10.17
N PHE A 195 14.95 11.79 -8.90
CA PHE A 195 15.72 12.59 -7.95
C PHE A 195 16.46 11.68 -6.96
N LYS A 196 17.29 12.27 -6.11
CA LYS A 196 18.13 11.56 -5.15
C LYS A 196 17.79 11.97 -3.72
N VAL A 197 17.84 11.01 -2.81
CA VAL A 197 17.76 11.23 -1.36
C VAL A 197 19.13 10.86 -0.79
N ARG A 198 19.83 11.86 -0.26
CA ARG A 198 21.21 11.75 0.26
C ARG A 198 21.28 11.75 1.79
N GLY A 199 20.14 11.97 2.45
CA GLY A 199 20.06 11.90 3.91
C GLY A 199 18.69 12.36 4.43
N PRO A 200 18.55 12.46 5.76
CA PRO A 200 17.28 12.81 6.41
C PRO A 200 16.70 14.16 5.99
N ASN A 201 17.56 15.14 5.67
CA ASN A 201 17.12 16.48 5.26
C ASN A 201 16.39 16.50 3.91
N ASP A 202 16.64 15.50 3.05
CA ASP A 202 15.98 15.40 1.74
C ASP A 202 14.60 14.73 1.83
N VAL A 203 14.27 14.09 2.95
CA VAL A 203 13.09 13.23 3.08
C VAL A 203 11.79 14.00 2.90
N GLU A 204 11.67 15.19 3.49
CA GLU A 204 10.46 16.01 3.37
C GLU A 204 10.20 16.40 1.91
N ALA A 205 11.22 16.90 1.22
CA ALA A 205 11.12 17.27 -0.18
C ALA A 205 10.88 16.05 -1.09
N ALA A 206 11.47 14.89 -0.76
CA ALA A 206 11.23 13.64 -1.47
C ALA A 206 9.77 13.20 -1.34
N LEU A 207 9.18 13.29 -0.14
CA LEU A 207 7.79 12.96 0.11
C LEU A 207 6.86 13.91 -0.66
N GLU A 208 7.15 15.22 -0.69
CA GLU A 208 6.40 16.18 -1.50
C GLU A 208 6.35 15.74 -2.97
N LEU A 209 7.48 15.35 -3.57
CA LEU A 209 7.54 14.88 -4.96
C LEU A 209 6.76 13.57 -5.16
N ILE A 210 6.93 12.59 -4.27
CA ILE A 210 6.20 11.30 -4.34
C ILE A 210 4.69 11.53 -4.25
N PHE A 211 4.25 12.47 -3.42
CA PHE A 211 2.84 12.75 -3.21
C PHE A 211 2.18 13.48 -4.38
N HIS A 212 2.95 14.22 -5.17
CA HIS A 212 2.50 14.89 -6.39
C HIS A 212 2.62 14.03 -7.66
N ALA A 213 3.11 12.79 -7.53
CA ALA A 213 3.23 11.87 -8.64
C ALA A 213 1.88 11.58 -9.30
N ARG A 214 1.89 11.43 -10.63
CA ARG A 214 0.69 11.04 -11.38
C ARG A 214 0.29 9.61 -11.01
N ARG A 215 -0.98 9.41 -10.70
CA ARG A 215 -1.56 8.09 -10.38
C ARG A 215 -2.44 7.59 -11.53
N ARG A 216 -2.66 6.28 -11.59
CA ARG A 216 -3.61 5.65 -12.53
C ARG A 216 -5.02 5.70 -11.98
#